data_AF-A0A147BW93-F1
#
_entry.id   AF-A0A147BW93-F1
#
_cell.length_a   1.000
_cell.length_b   1.000
_cell.length_c   1.000
_cell.angle_alpha   90.00
_cell.angle_beta   90.00
_cell.angle_gamma   90.00
#
_symmetry.space_group_name_H-M   'P 1'
#
loop_
_entity.id
_entity.type
_entity.pdbx_description
1 polymer ?
#
loop_
_entity_poly.entity_id
_entity_poly.type
_entity_poly.pdbx_seq_one_letter_code
_entity_poly.pdbx_strand_id
1 'polypeptide(L)'
;ESLVAMKVVCIILLFGIAAANVSATNKAGSSKDAKEGKKEILQFPSFIPNPKELASKLLDICKKHKKDSSSNYTAINDKHLDFKNCTFLCKHEPHENVTLELPKETPCGPSGQTCANKSQCVGHIPGC
;
A
#
# COMPACT_ATOMS: atom_id res chain seq x y z
N GLU A 1 7.18 -41.62 30.74
CA GLU A 1 6.51 -41.71 29.42
C GLU A 1 5.34 -40.72 29.45
N SER A 2 5.49 -39.53 28.88
CA SER A 2 5.40 -39.19 27.45
C SER A 2 3.99 -39.41 26.87
N LEU A 3 3.39 -38.27 26.47
CA LEU A 3 2.30 -38.06 25.52
C LEU A 3 0.87 -38.21 26.08
N VAL A 4 -0.16 -37.44 25.73
CA VAL A 4 -0.39 -36.27 24.85
C VAL A 4 -1.88 -35.89 25.07
N ALA A 5 -2.26 -34.68 24.69
CA ALA A 5 -3.60 -34.28 24.22
C ALA A 5 -4.33 -33.25 25.09
N MET A 6 -3.88 -32.01 24.93
CA MET A 6 -4.68 -30.79 24.94
C MET A 6 -6.03 -31.02 24.24
N LYS A 7 -7.10 -31.17 25.03
CA LYS A 7 -8.49 -31.18 24.55
C LYS A 7 -9.02 -29.75 24.65
N VAL A 8 -8.62 -28.90 23.69
CA VAL A 8 -9.31 -27.61 23.50
C VAL A 8 -10.71 -27.95 23.04
N VAL A 9 -11.65 -27.91 23.98
CA VAL A 9 -13.08 -28.01 23.71
C VAL A 9 -13.45 -26.73 22.95
N CYS A 10 -13.54 -26.83 21.62
CA CYS A 10 -14.12 -25.78 20.79
C CYS A 10 -15.63 -25.72 21.08
N ILE A 11 -16.00 -24.94 22.11
CA ILE A 11 -17.39 -24.59 22.38
C ILE A 11 -17.83 -23.64 21.27
N ILE A 12 -18.51 -24.19 20.26
CA ILE A 12 -19.25 -23.44 19.25
C ILE A 12 -20.50 -22.88 19.95
N LEU A 13 -20.39 -21.69 20.53
CA LEU A 13 -21.52 -21.01 21.15
C LEU A 13 -22.20 -20.08 20.13
N LEU A 14 -23.20 -20.66 19.48
CA LEU A 14 -24.53 -20.11 19.18
C LEU A 14 -24.61 -18.75 18.45
N PHE A 15 -25.08 -18.86 17.21
CA PHE A 15 -25.69 -17.78 16.43
C PHE A 15 -26.85 -17.13 17.18
N GLY A 16 -26.66 -15.88 17.60
CA GLY A 16 -27.73 -14.96 17.94
C GLY A 16 -27.95 -13.99 16.79
N ILE A 17 -29.02 -14.19 16.02
CA ILE A 17 -29.57 -13.16 15.14
C ILE A 17 -30.40 -12.24 16.03
N ALA A 18 -30.00 -10.98 16.14
CA ALA A 18 -30.86 -9.90 16.58
C ALA A 18 -30.70 -8.74 15.61
N ALA A 19 -31.77 -8.45 14.88
CA ALA A 19 -31.90 -7.28 14.04
C ALA A 19 -31.97 -6.03 14.94
N ALA A 20 -31.06 -5.09 14.71
CA ALA A 20 -31.23 -3.70 15.10
C ALA A 20 -30.86 -2.83 13.90
N ASN A 21 -31.89 -2.20 13.36
CA ASN A 21 -31.88 -1.15 12.37
C ASN A 21 -31.11 0.07 12.87
N VAL A 22 -29.89 0.29 12.37
CA VAL A 22 -29.26 1.62 12.40
C VAL A 22 -29.08 2.07 10.95
N SER A 23 -29.83 3.10 10.61
CA SER A 23 -29.83 3.77 9.32
C SER A 23 -28.48 4.46 9.07
N ALA A 24 -27.71 3.94 8.11
CA ALA A 24 -26.72 4.72 7.38
C ALA A 24 -27.21 4.84 5.94
N THR A 25 -27.53 6.08 5.55
CA THR A 25 -27.94 6.47 4.20
C THR A 25 -26.83 6.10 3.20
N ASN A 26 -26.96 4.93 2.58
CA ASN A 26 -26.27 4.60 1.33
C ASN A 26 -27.20 4.98 0.19
N LYS A 27 -27.03 6.19 -0.35
CA LYS A 27 -27.56 6.52 -1.67
C LYS A 27 -26.74 5.77 -2.71
N ALA A 28 -27.30 4.63 -3.13
CA ALA A 28 -26.94 3.98 -4.37
C ALA A 28 -27.07 4.96 -5.55
N GLY A 29 -26.08 4.96 -6.41
CA GLY A 29 -26.03 5.77 -7.62
C GLY A 29 -25.20 5.09 -8.69
N SER A 30 -25.82 4.10 -9.33
CA SER A 30 -25.55 3.58 -10.68
C SER A 30 -24.19 2.93 -10.97
N SER A 31 -24.23 1.61 -11.13
CA SER A 31 -23.33 0.88 -12.03
C SER A 31 -23.32 1.55 -13.40
N LYS A 32 -22.12 1.89 -13.86
CA LYS A 32 -21.77 1.80 -15.27
C LYS A 32 -20.48 1.00 -15.35
N ASP A 33 -20.61 -0.18 -15.92
CA ASP A 33 -19.53 -1.02 -16.40
C ASP A 33 -18.54 -0.18 -17.21
N ALA A 34 -17.47 0.24 -16.56
CA ALA A 34 -16.21 0.53 -17.20
C ALA A 34 -15.30 -0.63 -16.82
N LYS A 35 -14.82 -1.34 -17.84
CA LYS A 35 -13.85 -2.44 -17.75
C LYS A 35 -12.54 -1.90 -17.17
N GLU A 36 -12.51 -1.67 -15.87
CA GLU A 36 -11.36 -1.15 -15.15
C GLU A 36 -10.36 -2.29 -15.01
N GLY A 37 -9.30 -2.25 -15.82
CA GLY A 37 -8.16 -3.14 -15.67
C GLY A 37 -7.73 -3.15 -14.21
N LYS A 38 -7.52 -4.35 -13.63
CA LYS A 38 -7.17 -4.56 -12.23
C LYS A 38 -6.24 -3.46 -11.73
N LYS A 39 -6.77 -2.49 -10.97
CA LYS A 39 -5.95 -1.52 -10.25
C LYS A 39 -5.15 -2.33 -9.24
N GLU A 40 -3.85 -2.53 -9.50
CA GLU A 40 -2.94 -3.10 -8.52
C GLU A 40 -3.02 -2.19 -7.28
N ILE A 41 -3.56 -2.74 -6.19
CA ILE A 41 -3.70 -2.01 -4.94
C ILE A 41 -2.29 -1.93 -4.37
N LEU A 42 -1.69 -0.74 -4.44
CA LEU A 42 -0.36 -0.51 -3.87
C LEU A 42 -0.38 -0.92 -2.39
N GLN A 43 0.39 -1.95 -2.04
CA GLN A 43 0.48 -2.43 -0.66
C GLN A 43 1.58 -1.69 0.07
N PHE A 44 1.17 -0.77 0.96
CA PHE A 44 2.10 -0.03 1.82
C PHE A 44 2.18 -0.67 3.21
N PRO A 45 3.35 -0.62 3.88
CA PRO A 45 3.48 -1.01 5.28
C PRO A 45 2.54 -0.22 6.19
N SER A 46 2.15 -0.82 7.32
CA SER A 46 1.22 -0.21 8.30
C SER A 46 1.72 1.10 8.91
N PHE A 47 3.04 1.35 8.90
CA PHE A 47 3.63 2.61 9.37
C PHE A 47 3.42 3.78 8.40
N ILE A 48 2.85 3.56 7.21
CA ILE A 48 2.46 4.61 6.27
C ILE A 48 1.04 5.08 6.63
N PRO A 49 0.86 6.28 7.22
CA PRO A 49 -0.43 6.72 7.71
C PRO A 49 -1.43 6.99 6.58
N ASN A 50 -0.97 7.52 5.44
CA ASN A 50 -1.80 7.86 4.29
C ASN A 50 -1.26 7.23 2.99
N PRO A 51 -1.49 5.93 2.74
CA PRO A 51 -0.95 5.21 1.58
C PRO A 51 -1.32 5.84 0.23
N LYS A 52 -2.57 6.28 0.07
CA LYS A 52 -3.07 6.89 -1.16
C LYS A 52 -2.42 8.25 -1.44
N GLU A 53 -2.17 9.04 -0.40
CA GLU A 53 -1.52 10.34 -0.51
C GLU A 53 -0.06 10.18 -0.93
N LEU A 54 0.66 9.24 -0.28
CA LEU A 54 2.03 8.91 -0.66
C LEU A 54 2.09 8.44 -2.11
N ALA A 55 1.25 7.48 -2.50
CA ALA A 55 1.16 7.03 -3.89
C ALA A 55 0.94 8.17 -4.89
N SER A 56 0.01 9.08 -4.59
CA SER A 56 -0.28 10.23 -5.46
C SER A 56 0.93 11.17 -5.58
N LYS A 57 1.60 11.45 -4.46
CA LYS A 57 2.83 12.27 -4.43
C LYS A 57 3.95 11.64 -5.25
N LEU A 58 4.20 10.34 -5.09
CA LEU A 58 5.21 9.62 -5.85
C LEU A 58 4.91 9.64 -7.36
N LEU A 59 3.63 9.58 -7.74
CA LEU A 59 3.22 9.57 -9.14
C LEU A 59 3.49 10.93 -9.79
N ASP A 60 3.21 12.01 -9.05
CA ASP A 60 3.50 13.36 -9.49
C ASP A 60 5.02 13.61 -9.60
N ILE A 61 5.82 13.05 -8.69
CA ILE A 61 7.28 13.08 -8.80
C ILE A 61 7.75 12.38 -10.08
N CYS A 62 7.24 11.17 -10.38
CA CYS A 62 7.56 10.48 -11.63
C CYS A 62 7.21 11.34 -12.85
N LYS A 63 5.98 11.87 -12.92
CA LYS A 63 5.53 12.73 -14.03
C LYS A 63 6.42 13.95 -14.22
N LYS A 64 6.85 14.61 -13.14
CA LYS A 64 7.75 15.77 -13.20
C LYS A 64 9.17 15.40 -13.63
N HIS A 65 9.65 14.21 -13.29
CA HIS A 65 10.98 13.74 -13.67
C HIS A 65 11.06 13.31 -15.15
N LYS A 66 9.92 13.11 -15.80
CA LYS A 66 9.85 12.75 -17.22
C LYS A 66 10.33 13.93 -18.07
N LYS A 67 11.54 13.81 -18.65
CA LYS A 67 12.22 14.92 -19.35
C LYS A 67 11.55 15.30 -20.67
N ASP A 68 10.95 14.35 -21.36
CA ASP A 68 10.15 14.55 -22.56
C ASP A 68 9.29 13.32 -22.74
N SER A 69 8.00 13.46 -23.05
CA SER A 69 7.24 12.28 -23.45
C SER A 69 6.03 12.57 -24.29
N SER A 70 6.09 12.07 -25.52
CA SER A 70 4.92 11.81 -26.37
C SER A 70 3.91 10.86 -25.69
N SER A 71 4.37 10.01 -24.77
CA SER A 71 3.54 9.04 -24.04
C SER A 71 3.01 9.61 -22.72
N ASN A 72 1.72 9.39 -22.43
CA ASN A 72 1.11 9.76 -21.15
C ASN A 72 1.25 8.66 -20.08
N TYR A 73 1.92 7.55 -20.40
CA TYR A 73 2.08 6.45 -19.47
C TYR A 73 3.10 6.84 -18.38
N THR A 74 2.68 6.80 -17.13
CA THR A 74 3.57 6.88 -15.97
C THR A 74 2.97 6.01 -14.87
N ALA A 75 3.75 5.10 -14.31
CA ALA A 75 3.34 4.23 -13.22
C ALA A 75 4.41 4.15 -12.13
N ILE A 76 3.98 3.93 -10.90
CA ILE A 76 4.86 3.56 -9.78
C ILE A 76 4.78 2.05 -9.63
N ASN A 77 5.91 1.41 -9.40
CA ASN A 77 5.95 0.00 -9.05
C ASN A 77 6.02 -0.14 -7.52
N ASP A 78 4.91 -0.50 -6.88
CA ASP A 78 4.84 -0.71 -5.42
C ASP A 78 5.82 -1.76 -4.92
N LYS A 79 6.02 -2.85 -5.67
CA LYS A 79 7.00 -3.91 -5.34
C LYS A 79 8.44 -3.39 -5.29
N HIS A 80 8.68 -2.17 -5.75
CA HIS A 80 10.00 -1.53 -5.78
C HIS A 80 10.07 -0.27 -4.93
N LEU A 81 9.17 -0.12 -3.95
CA LEU A 81 9.34 0.83 -2.86
C LEU A 81 10.36 0.28 -1.86
N ASP A 82 11.56 0.85 -1.87
CA ASP A 82 12.63 0.48 -0.96
C ASP A 82 12.70 1.50 0.19
N PHE A 83 12.06 1.17 1.30
CA PHE A 83 12.07 2.00 2.50
C PHE A 83 13.44 2.06 3.18
N LYS A 84 14.32 1.07 2.98
CA LYS A 84 15.68 1.06 3.55
C LYS A 84 16.57 2.09 2.89
N ASN A 85 16.55 2.09 1.56
CA ASN A 85 17.36 2.99 0.75
C ASN A 85 16.64 4.31 0.44
N CYS A 86 15.36 4.39 0.82
CA CYS A 86 14.47 5.51 0.53
C CYS A 86 14.39 5.81 -0.95
N THR A 87 14.11 4.79 -1.76
CA THR A 87 13.97 4.89 -3.20
C THR A 87 12.71 4.23 -3.71
N PHE A 88 12.30 4.61 -4.91
CA PHE A 88 11.17 4.02 -5.60
C PHE A 88 11.38 4.01 -7.11
N LEU A 89 10.73 3.06 -7.80
CA LEU A 89 10.84 2.91 -9.24
C LEU A 89 9.67 3.59 -9.97
N CYS A 90 9.99 4.58 -10.79
CA CYS A 90 9.11 5.18 -11.78
C CYS A 90 9.24 4.47 -13.11
N LYS A 91 8.10 4.16 -13.75
CA LYS A 91 8.02 3.63 -15.11
C LYS A 91 7.43 4.70 -16.02
N HIS A 92 8.15 5.13 -17.04
CA HIS A 92 7.77 6.22 -17.95
C HIS A 92 7.33 5.72 -19.34
N GLU A 93 7.85 4.58 -19.76
CA GLU A 93 7.48 3.84 -20.97
C GLU A 93 7.69 2.34 -20.68
N PRO A 94 7.23 1.40 -21.54
CA PRO A 94 7.39 -0.04 -21.31
C PRO A 94 8.84 -0.50 -21.04
N HIS A 95 9.82 0.29 -21.49
CA HIS A 95 11.25 0.00 -21.35
C HIS A 95 12.04 1.06 -20.58
N GLU A 96 11.42 2.16 -20.17
CA GLU A 96 12.09 3.23 -19.43
C GLU A 96 11.70 3.20 -17.95
N ASN A 97 12.66 2.81 -17.12
CA ASN A 97 12.52 2.83 -15.68
C ASN A 97 13.57 3.78 -15.08
N VAL A 98 13.16 4.58 -14.11
CA VAL A 98 14.06 5.44 -13.34
C VAL A 98 13.82 5.24 -11.86
N THR A 99 14.91 5.04 -11.12
CA THR A 99 14.89 4.97 -9.66
C THR A 99 15.07 6.37 -9.11
N LEU A 100 14.11 6.83 -8.31
CA LEU A 100 14.11 8.15 -7.66
C LEU A 100 14.15 8.01 -6.14
N GLU A 101 14.53 9.08 -5.45
CA GLU A 101 14.50 9.13 -3.98
C GLU A 101 13.09 9.43 -3.47
N LEU A 102 12.68 8.73 -2.42
CA LEU A 102 11.49 9.06 -1.66
C LEU A 102 11.65 10.46 -1.01
N PRO A 103 10.56 11.23 -0.86
CA PRO A 103 10.58 12.47 -0.09
C PRO A 103 11.16 12.26 1.31
N LYS A 104 11.94 13.22 1.82
CA LYS A 104 12.66 13.09 3.10
C LYS A 104 11.72 12.87 4.28
N GLU A 105 10.52 13.40 4.22
CA GLU A 105 9.47 13.27 5.23
C GLU A 105 8.75 11.91 5.19
N THR A 106 9.00 11.07 4.18
CA THR A 106 8.33 9.77 4.03
C THR A 106 8.69 8.89 5.23
N PRO A 107 7.69 8.40 5.99
CA PRO A 107 7.94 7.42 7.04
C PRO A 107 8.58 6.18 6.45
N CYS A 108 9.64 5.68 7.09
CA CYS A 108 10.41 4.53 6.63
C CYS A 108 10.59 3.46 7.72
N GLY A 109 9.83 3.57 8.82
CA GLY A 109 9.81 2.61 9.91
C GLY A 109 8.71 2.90 10.95
N PRO A 110 8.43 1.94 11.83
CA PRO A 110 7.30 1.99 12.76
C PRO A 110 7.48 2.94 13.96
N SER A 111 8.69 3.44 14.23
CA SER A 111 8.99 4.30 15.38
C SER A 111 9.17 5.77 14.99
N GLY A 112 8.51 6.19 13.90
CA GLY A 112 8.57 7.57 13.41
C GLY A 112 9.84 7.92 12.64
N GLN A 113 10.60 6.92 12.18
CA GLN A 113 11.75 7.15 11.31
C GLN A 113 11.30 7.66 9.95
N THR A 114 12.09 8.55 9.35
CA THR A 114 11.81 9.12 8.03
C THR A 114 13.02 9.01 7.10
N CYS A 115 12.77 9.13 5.80
CA CYS A 115 13.80 9.11 4.78
C CYS A 115 14.85 10.24 4.85
N ALA A 116 14.65 11.22 5.74
CA ALA A 116 15.67 12.20 6.10
C ALA A 116 16.91 11.54 6.74
N ASN A 117 16.74 10.40 7.43
CA ASN A 117 17.83 9.63 8.00
C ASN A 117 17.72 8.14 7.63
N LYS A 118 18.21 7.81 6.42
CA LYS A 118 18.16 6.46 5.83
C LYS A 118 18.73 5.36 6.74
N SER A 119 19.70 5.69 7.60
CA SER A 119 20.34 4.73 8.50
C SER A 119 19.39 4.14 9.57
N GLN A 120 18.29 4.85 9.84
CA GLN A 120 17.27 4.43 10.82
C GLN A 120 16.10 3.69 10.17
N CYS A 121 16.04 3.67 8.85
CA CYS A 121 14.95 3.06 8.10
C CYS A 121 15.04 1.54 8.13
N VAL A 122 13.88 0.90 8.24
CA VAL A 122 13.81 -0.55 8.26
C VAL A 122 13.76 -1.10 6.84
N GLY A 123 14.41 -2.25 6.65
CA GLY A 123 14.29 -3.03 5.42
C GLY A 123 12.92 -3.63 5.24
N HIS A 124 12.80 -4.45 4.19
CA HIS A 124 11.62 -5.25 3.88
C HIS A 124 10.93 -5.72 5.16
N ILE A 125 9.71 -5.23 5.43
CA ILE A 125 8.84 -5.77 6.47
C ILE A 125 8.01 -6.86 5.78
N PRO A 126 8.35 -8.15 5.94
CA PRO A 126 7.56 -9.21 5.37
C PRO A 126 6.24 -9.32 6.14
N GLY A 127 5.12 -9.18 5.43
CA GLY A 127 3.80 -9.61 5.89
C GLY A 127 3.03 -8.62 6.77
N CYS A 128 1.96 -8.10 6.20
CA CYS A 128 0.64 -8.08 6.83
C CYS A 128 -0.36 -8.60 5.81
#